data_AF-A0A7L2Q9C7-F1
#
_entry.id   AF-A0A7L2Q9C7-F1
#
_cell.length_a   1.000
_cell.length_b   1.000
_cell.length_c   1.000
_cell.angle_alpha   90.00
_cell.angle_beta   90.00
_cell.angle_gamma   90.00
#
_symmetry.space_group_name_H-M   'P 1'
#
loop_
_entity.id
_entity.type
_entity.pdbx_description
1 polymer ?
#
loop_
_entity_poly.entity_id
_entity_poly.type
_entity_poly.pdbx_seq_one_letter_code
_entity_poly.pdbx_strand_id
1 'polypeptide(L)'
;SLQDQFDNLEKHTQWGIDVLEKYIKFVKERTEIELSYAKQLRNLSKKYQPKKNSKEEEEYRYTSTRAFLATLNEMNDYAGQHEVISENMTSLITAELTRYVQELKQERKSHFHDGRKAQQHIETCWKQLEASKRRFERDCKEADRAQQYFEKMDADINVTKADVEKARQQAQLRHQMAEDSKAEYSSTLQKFNSEQHEHYYTHIPNIFQKIQEMEERRIVRIGESMKTFAEVDRQVIPIIGKCLDEITKAAESVDHKNDSQMVIEAFKSGFEPPGDVDFEDFTQPMKRTVSESSLSNSRGDGKSEPKFSSKSKGKLWPFIKKNKVL
;
A
#
# COMPACT_ATOMS: atom_id res chain seq x y z
N SER A 1 21.56 0.16 -33.84
CA SER A 1 21.63 1.41 -33.04
C SER A 1 20.28 1.56 -32.34
N LEU A 2 20.19 2.15 -31.14
CA LEU A 2 18.87 2.50 -30.56
C LEU A 2 18.26 3.75 -31.21
N GLN A 3 19.05 4.54 -31.96
CA GLN A 3 18.69 5.87 -32.48
C GLN A 3 17.41 5.90 -33.35
N ASP A 4 16.98 4.77 -33.89
CA ASP A 4 15.74 4.58 -34.67
C ASP A 4 14.60 3.92 -33.88
N GLN A 5 14.81 3.60 -32.60
CA GLN A 5 13.90 2.81 -31.75
C GLN A 5 12.99 3.67 -30.86
N PHE A 6 12.74 4.93 -31.23
CA PHE A 6 11.97 5.89 -30.42
C PHE A 6 10.59 5.34 -29.98
N ASP A 7 9.84 4.76 -30.91
CA ASP A 7 8.51 4.19 -30.65
C ASP A 7 8.58 2.97 -29.73
N ASN A 8 9.63 2.16 -29.85
CA ASN A 8 9.82 0.99 -29.00
C ASN A 8 10.22 1.39 -27.58
N LEU A 9 11.02 2.44 -27.40
CA LEU A 9 11.29 3.02 -26.09
C LEU A 9 10.03 3.64 -25.47
N GLU A 10 9.19 4.30 -26.27
CA GLU A 10 7.92 4.85 -25.79
C GLU A 10 7.02 3.73 -25.25
N LYS A 11 6.89 2.62 -25.99
CA LYS A 11 6.15 1.43 -25.54
C LYS A 11 6.77 0.77 -24.32
N HIS A 12 8.09 0.60 -24.30
CA HIS A 12 8.79 -0.06 -23.19
C HIS A 12 8.62 0.70 -21.87
N THR A 13 8.83 2.01 -21.89
CA THR A 13 8.67 2.86 -20.70
C THR A 13 7.23 2.93 -20.23
N GLN A 14 6.25 2.88 -21.15
CA GLN A 14 4.84 2.77 -20.76
C GLN A 14 4.56 1.45 -20.06
N TRP A 15 5.04 0.34 -20.62
CA TRP A 15 4.93 -0.98 -20.00
C TRP A 15 5.58 -1.02 -18.60
N GLY A 16 6.73 -0.37 -18.43
CA GLY A 16 7.39 -0.23 -17.13
C GLY A 16 6.51 0.46 -16.08
N ILE A 17 5.79 1.52 -16.48
CA ILE A 17 4.80 2.20 -15.63
C ILE A 17 3.61 1.28 -15.34
N ASP A 18 3.09 0.57 -16.33
CA ASP A 18 1.93 -0.31 -16.16
C ASP A 18 2.23 -1.45 -15.18
N VAL A 19 3.45 -2.02 -15.22
CA VAL A 19 3.92 -3.02 -14.26
C VAL A 19 3.99 -2.44 -12.84
N LEU A 20 4.48 -1.20 -12.70
CA LEU A 20 4.55 -0.53 -11.41
C LEU A 20 3.14 -0.25 -10.84
N GLU A 21 2.20 0.20 -11.67
CA GLU A 21 0.79 0.38 -11.26
C GLU A 21 0.12 -0.92 -10.86
N LYS A 22 0.41 -2.02 -11.59
CA LYS A 22 -0.05 -3.37 -11.22
C LYS A 22 0.52 -3.81 -9.87
N TYR A 23 1.80 -3.52 -9.59
CA TYR A 23 2.41 -3.82 -8.31
C TYR A 23 1.76 -3.02 -7.17
N ILE A 24 1.49 -1.72 -7.36
CA ILE A 24 0.75 -0.90 -6.38
C ILE A 24 -0.62 -1.51 -6.08
N LYS A 25 -1.35 -1.94 -7.12
CA LYS A 25 -2.66 -2.57 -6.95
C LYS A 25 -2.57 -3.87 -6.16
N PHE A 26 -1.57 -4.71 -6.46
CA PHE A 26 -1.31 -5.93 -5.69
C PHE A 26 -1.06 -5.64 -4.21
N VAL A 27 -0.21 -4.65 -3.88
CA VAL A 27 0.05 -4.28 -2.48
C VAL A 27 -1.22 -3.74 -1.81
N LYS A 28 -2.05 -2.96 -2.50
CA LYS A 28 -3.36 -2.51 -1.97
C LYS A 28 -4.28 -3.67 -1.60
N GLU A 29 -4.46 -4.63 -2.51
CA GLU A 29 -5.30 -5.80 -2.25
C GLU A 29 -4.73 -6.64 -1.09
N ARG A 30 -3.41 -6.78 -1.00
CA ARG A 30 -2.74 -7.44 0.12
C ARG A 30 -2.99 -6.74 1.45
N THR A 31 -2.91 -5.41 1.49
CA THR A 31 -3.22 -4.57 2.65
C THR A 31 -4.67 -4.76 3.11
N GLU A 32 -5.62 -4.80 2.18
CA GLU A 32 -7.04 -5.02 2.50
C GLU A 32 -7.28 -6.39 3.15
N ILE A 33 -6.57 -7.43 2.70
CA ILE A 33 -6.60 -8.77 3.30
C ILE A 33 -6.08 -8.71 4.74
N GLU A 34 -4.95 -8.03 4.98
CA GLU A 34 -4.40 -7.87 6.34
C GLU A 34 -5.38 -7.17 7.29
N LEU A 35 -5.94 -6.04 6.85
CA LEU A 35 -6.87 -5.27 7.65
C LEU A 35 -8.14 -6.07 7.96
N SER A 36 -8.64 -6.84 7.00
CA SER A 36 -9.78 -7.74 7.19
C SER A 36 -9.48 -8.83 8.22
N TYR A 37 -8.29 -9.44 8.14
CA TYR A 37 -7.86 -10.48 9.08
C TYR A 37 -7.76 -9.92 10.51
N ALA A 38 -7.06 -8.81 10.69
CA ALA A 38 -6.94 -8.13 11.99
C ALA A 38 -8.31 -7.81 12.60
N LYS A 39 -9.24 -7.27 11.80
CA LYS A 39 -10.61 -6.95 12.24
C LYS A 39 -11.36 -8.20 12.70
N GLN A 40 -11.22 -9.31 12.00
CA GLN A 40 -11.85 -10.57 12.38
C GLN A 40 -11.30 -11.10 13.72
N LEU A 41 -9.98 -11.05 13.92
CA LEU A 41 -9.36 -11.44 15.19
C LEU A 41 -9.79 -10.55 16.37
N ARG A 42 -9.83 -9.23 16.16
CA ARG A 42 -10.29 -8.31 17.21
C ARG A 42 -11.75 -8.53 17.58
N ASN A 43 -12.61 -8.72 16.58
CA ASN A 43 -14.01 -9.03 16.82
C ASN A 43 -14.18 -10.36 17.57
N LEU A 44 -13.35 -11.36 17.24
CA LEU A 44 -13.32 -12.64 17.94
C LEU A 44 -12.94 -12.43 19.41
N SER A 45 -11.81 -11.78 19.70
CA SER A 45 -11.38 -11.49 21.08
C SER A 45 -12.48 -10.76 21.86
N LYS A 46 -13.02 -9.67 21.30
CA LYS A 46 -14.09 -8.87 21.93
C LYS A 46 -15.37 -9.66 22.18
N LYS A 47 -15.73 -10.60 21.30
CA LYS A 47 -16.94 -11.43 21.44
C LYS A 47 -16.88 -12.32 22.68
N TYR A 48 -15.69 -12.82 23.03
CA TYR A 48 -15.49 -13.73 24.16
C TYR A 48 -15.04 -13.03 25.45
N GLN A 49 -14.76 -11.73 25.39
CA GLN A 49 -14.50 -10.94 26.58
C GLN A 49 -15.72 -10.87 27.51
N PRO A 50 -15.53 -10.88 28.84
CA PRO A 50 -16.59 -10.68 29.81
C PRO A 50 -17.42 -9.44 29.56
N LYS A 51 -18.73 -9.56 29.71
CA LYS A 51 -19.62 -8.40 29.73
C LYS A 51 -19.50 -7.71 31.09
N LYS A 52 -19.18 -6.41 31.10
CA LYS A 52 -19.25 -5.60 32.32
C LYS A 52 -20.65 -5.73 32.92
N ASN A 53 -20.74 -6.05 34.23
CA ASN A 53 -21.96 -6.27 35.02
C ASN A 53 -22.65 -7.65 34.90
N SER A 54 -21.94 -8.72 34.54
CA SER A 54 -22.50 -10.07 34.70
C SER A 54 -22.41 -10.54 36.16
N LYS A 55 -23.35 -11.38 36.60
CA LYS A 55 -23.25 -12.10 37.88
C LYS A 55 -22.06 -13.08 37.93
N GLU A 56 -21.40 -13.30 36.79
CA GLU A 56 -20.26 -14.21 36.60
C GLU A 56 -18.92 -13.54 36.94
N GLU A 57 -18.90 -12.30 37.44
CA GLU A 57 -17.67 -11.62 37.86
C GLU A 57 -16.87 -12.41 38.91
N GLU A 58 -17.58 -13.13 39.80
CA GLU A 58 -16.98 -14.05 40.78
C GLU A 58 -16.35 -15.29 40.15
N GLU A 59 -16.60 -15.61 38.88
CA GLU A 59 -16.00 -16.74 38.17
C GLU A 59 -14.70 -16.35 37.45
N TYR A 60 -14.45 -15.04 37.23
CA TYR A 60 -13.22 -14.55 36.59
C TYR A 60 -11.98 -14.58 37.50
N ARG A 61 -12.14 -14.94 38.77
CA ARG A 61 -11.01 -15.07 39.72
C ARG A 61 -10.26 -16.40 39.59
N TYR A 62 -10.89 -17.44 39.03
CA TYR A 62 -10.23 -18.74 38.84
C TYR A 62 -9.09 -18.62 37.84
N THR A 63 -7.98 -19.30 38.12
CA THR A 63 -6.75 -19.23 37.33
C THR A 63 -6.97 -19.68 35.89
N SER A 64 -7.78 -20.72 35.69
CA SER A 64 -8.24 -21.18 34.37
C SER A 64 -8.96 -20.07 33.57
N THR A 65 -9.89 -19.36 34.21
CA THR A 65 -10.61 -18.24 33.57
C THR A 65 -9.68 -17.06 33.29
N ARG A 66 -8.80 -16.71 34.23
CA ARG A 66 -7.81 -15.63 34.04
C ARG A 66 -6.87 -15.91 32.88
N ALA A 67 -6.41 -17.16 32.72
CA ALA A 67 -5.56 -17.57 31.61
C ALA A 67 -6.27 -17.43 30.25
N PHE A 68 -7.57 -17.77 30.19
CA PHE A 68 -8.37 -17.54 29.00
C PHE A 68 -8.50 -16.04 28.68
N LEU A 69 -8.77 -15.19 29.68
CA LEU A 69 -8.84 -13.74 29.48
C LEU A 69 -7.51 -13.14 29.01
N ALA A 70 -6.38 -13.61 29.56
CA ALA A 70 -5.06 -13.22 29.09
C ALA A 70 -4.86 -13.61 27.61
N THR A 71 -5.29 -14.81 27.21
CA THR A 71 -5.25 -15.25 25.81
C THR A 71 -6.07 -14.34 24.89
N LEU A 72 -7.25 -13.89 25.33
CA LEU A 72 -8.06 -12.94 24.56
C LEU A 72 -7.37 -11.58 24.41
N ASN A 73 -6.68 -11.10 25.44
CA ASN A 73 -5.93 -9.84 25.37
C ASN A 73 -4.74 -9.96 24.40
N GLU A 74 -3.94 -11.01 24.49
CA GLU A 74 -2.82 -11.24 23.57
C GLU A 74 -3.30 -11.41 22.12
N MET A 75 -4.46 -12.04 21.88
CA MET A 75 -5.08 -12.11 20.56
C MET A 75 -5.48 -10.72 20.01
N ASN A 76 -5.91 -9.81 20.90
CA ASN A 76 -6.22 -8.44 20.49
C ASN A 76 -4.96 -7.65 20.12
N ASP A 77 -3.86 -7.86 20.85
CA ASP A 77 -2.58 -7.23 20.56
C ASP A 77 -1.93 -7.80 19.30
N TYR A 78 -2.03 -9.11 19.09
CA TYR A 78 -1.68 -9.80 17.84
C TYR A 78 -2.45 -9.21 16.64
N ALA A 79 -3.76 -9.01 16.78
CA ALA A 79 -4.57 -8.36 15.76
C ALA A 79 -4.08 -6.92 15.46
N GLY A 80 -3.68 -6.18 16.50
CA GLY A 80 -3.08 -4.85 16.35
C GLY A 80 -1.80 -4.87 15.50
N GLN A 81 -0.96 -5.89 15.62
CA GLN A 81 0.23 -6.01 14.78
C GLN A 81 -0.10 -6.19 13.29
N HIS A 82 -1.15 -6.94 12.96
CA HIS A 82 -1.62 -7.06 11.58
C HIS A 82 -2.18 -5.73 11.03
N GLU A 83 -2.76 -4.87 11.85
CA GLU A 83 -3.12 -3.50 11.43
C GLU A 83 -1.90 -2.65 11.15
N VAL A 84 -0.86 -2.75 11.98
CA VAL A 84 0.42 -2.05 11.76
C VAL A 84 1.04 -2.46 10.42
N ILE A 85 0.99 -3.74 10.03
CA ILE A 85 1.40 -4.20 8.70
C ILE A 85 0.63 -3.45 7.61
N SER A 86 -0.70 -3.42 7.71
CA SER A 86 -1.59 -2.75 6.75
C SER A 86 -1.29 -1.23 6.66
N GLU A 87 -1.14 -0.55 7.78
CA GLU A 87 -0.82 0.88 7.86
C GLU A 87 0.53 1.18 7.20
N ASN A 88 1.55 0.35 7.46
CA ASN A 88 2.88 0.49 6.88
C ASN A 88 2.90 0.17 5.37
N MET A 89 2.22 -0.88 4.91
CA MET A 89 2.07 -1.16 3.47
C MET A 89 1.35 -0.02 2.74
N THR A 90 0.40 0.63 3.40
CA THR A 90 -0.30 1.79 2.84
C THR A 90 0.62 3.01 2.75
N SER A 91 1.23 3.40 3.86
CA SER A 91 1.99 4.64 3.96
C SER A 91 3.36 4.57 3.30
N LEU A 92 4.14 3.52 3.55
CA LEU A 92 5.53 3.41 3.12
C LEU A 92 5.69 2.92 1.67
N ILE A 93 4.68 2.22 1.14
CA ILE A 93 4.75 1.61 -0.19
C ILE A 93 3.70 2.24 -1.10
N THR A 94 2.42 2.07 -0.77
CA THR A 94 1.32 2.39 -1.70
C THR A 94 1.22 3.88 -1.97
N ALA A 95 1.24 4.72 -0.94
CA ALA A 95 1.16 6.18 -1.07
C ALA A 95 2.39 6.74 -1.79
N GLU A 96 3.58 6.30 -1.39
CA GLU A 96 4.84 6.74 -1.98
C GLU A 96 4.98 6.34 -3.45
N LEU A 97 4.64 5.10 -3.80
CA LEU A 97 4.68 4.66 -5.20
C LEU A 97 3.61 5.34 -6.05
N THR A 98 2.42 5.62 -5.50
CA THR A 98 1.37 6.35 -6.22
C THR A 98 1.84 7.76 -6.58
N ARG A 99 2.48 8.46 -5.64
CA ARG A 99 3.09 9.78 -5.87
C ARG A 99 4.21 9.72 -6.91
N TYR A 100 5.13 8.78 -6.75
CA TYR A 100 6.24 8.57 -7.67
C TYR A 100 5.77 8.29 -9.11
N VAL A 101 4.71 7.48 -9.31
CA VAL A 101 4.16 7.20 -10.64
C VAL A 101 3.66 8.47 -11.34
N GLN A 102 3.07 9.42 -10.61
CA GLN A 102 2.61 10.68 -11.21
C GLN A 102 3.79 11.53 -11.70
N GLU A 103 4.83 11.65 -10.87
CA GLU A 103 6.07 12.35 -11.22
C GLU A 103 6.74 11.69 -12.44
N LEU A 104 6.86 10.37 -12.44
CA LEU A 104 7.43 9.57 -13.52
C LEU A 104 6.65 9.72 -14.84
N LYS A 105 5.31 9.70 -14.80
CA LYS A 105 4.47 9.91 -16.00
C LYS A 105 4.72 11.28 -16.62
N GLN A 106 4.88 12.31 -15.80
CA GLN A 106 5.16 13.67 -16.27
C GLN A 106 6.58 13.81 -16.81
N GLU A 107 7.58 13.25 -16.13
CA GLU A 107 8.98 13.21 -16.57
C GLU A 107 9.10 12.49 -17.92
N ARG A 108 8.51 11.30 -18.04
CA ARG A 108 8.43 10.54 -19.30
C ARG A 108 7.85 11.39 -20.42
N LYS A 109 6.69 12.02 -20.19
CA LYS A 109 6.03 12.87 -21.20
C LYS A 109 6.94 14.00 -21.67
N SER A 110 7.69 14.61 -20.75
CA SER A 110 8.66 15.67 -21.07
C SER A 110 9.78 15.17 -21.99
N HIS A 111 10.43 14.06 -21.66
CA HIS A 111 11.53 13.52 -22.46
C HIS A 111 11.10 13.10 -23.87
N PHE A 112 9.93 12.46 -24.01
CA PHE A 112 9.39 12.11 -25.33
C PHE A 112 8.92 13.34 -26.12
N HIS A 113 8.49 14.42 -25.44
CA HIS A 113 8.21 15.68 -26.11
C HIS A 113 9.48 16.31 -26.71
N ASP A 114 10.58 16.34 -25.94
CA ASP A 114 11.88 16.82 -26.43
C ASP A 114 12.35 16.02 -27.65
N GLY A 115 12.20 14.69 -27.60
CA GLY A 115 12.49 13.80 -28.74
C GLY A 115 11.69 14.14 -30.00
N ARG A 116 10.38 14.29 -29.88
CA ARG A 116 9.52 14.67 -31.02
C ARG A 116 9.88 16.05 -31.56
N LYS A 117 10.20 17.01 -30.68
CA LYS A 117 10.65 18.35 -31.08
C LYS A 117 11.94 18.28 -31.89
N ALA A 118 12.92 17.48 -31.45
CA ALA A 118 14.17 17.27 -32.18
C ALA A 118 13.95 16.61 -33.55
N GLN A 119 13.04 15.62 -33.63
CA GLN A 119 12.66 14.97 -34.89
C GLN A 119 11.95 15.93 -35.87
N GLN A 120 11.00 16.74 -35.38
CA GLN A 120 10.32 17.74 -36.19
C GLN A 120 11.26 18.81 -36.72
N HIS A 121 12.26 19.20 -35.92
CA HIS A 121 13.29 20.16 -36.33
C HIS A 121 14.11 19.62 -37.51
N ILE A 122 14.66 18.40 -37.38
CA ILE A 122 15.47 17.83 -38.47
C ILE A 122 14.64 17.54 -39.74
N GLU A 123 13.37 17.14 -39.59
CA GLU A 123 12.44 16.98 -40.71
C GLU A 123 12.17 18.32 -41.42
N THR A 124 12.06 19.41 -40.67
CA THR A 124 11.90 20.76 -41.23
C THR A 124 13.13 21.19 -42.01
N CYS A 125 14.33 20.97 -41.46
CA CYS A 125 15.59 21.23 -42.17
C CYS A 125 15.72 20.39 -43.44
N TRP A 126 15.31 19.13 -43.41
CA TRP A 126 15.27 18.26 -44.59
C TRP A 126 14.33 18.79 -45.68
N LYS A 127 13.12 19.22 -45.30
CA LYS A 127 12.15 19.82 -46.24
C LYS A 127 12.69 21.09 -46.90
N GLN A 128 13.41 21.93 -46.15
CA GLN A 128 14.08 23.12 -46.68
C GLN A 128 15.18 22.74 -47.68
N LEU A 129 16.01 21.74 -47.35
CA LEU A 129 17.02 21.21 -48.26
C LEU A 129 16.40 20.71 -49.56
N GLU A 130 15.38 19.85 -49.48
CA GLU A 130 14.69 19.30 -50.65
C GLU A 130 14.04 20.40 -51.51
N ALA A 131 13.45 21.43 -50.89
CA ALA A 131 12.90 22.56 -51.61
C ALA A 131 13.98 23.35 -52.37
N SER A 132 15.11 23.66 -51.72
CA SER A 132 16.23 24.37 -52.35
C SER A 132 16.86 23.56 -53.49
N LYS A 133 17.03 22.25 -53.30
CA LYS A 133 17.52 21.32 -54.33
C LYS A 133 16.60 21.30 -55.55
N ARG A 134 15.29 21.14 -55.35
CA ARG A 134 14.29 21.14 -56.44
C ARG A 134 14.25 22.47 -57.17
N ARG A 135 14.44 23.59 -56.47
CA ARG A 135 14.55 24.91 -57.10
C ARG A 135 15.76 24.98 -58.01
N PHE A 136 16.93 24.60 -57.51
CA PHE A 136 18.16 24.55 -58.29
C PHE A 136 18.01 23.64 -59.53
N GLU A 137 17.46 22.44 -59.38
CA GLU A 137 17.20 21.53 -60.52
C GLU A 137 16.29 22.14 -61.59
N ARG A 138 15.28 22.93 -61.20
CA ARG A 138 14.40 23.64 -62.15
C ARG A 138 15.14 24.78 -62.84
N ASP A 139 15.83 25.61 -62.07
CA ASP A 139 16.53 26.79 -62.60
C ASP A 139 17.65 26.36 -63.58
N CYS A 140 18.34 25.24 -63.33
CA CYS A 140 19.27 24.63 -64.28
C CYS A 140 18.58 24.22 -65.60
N LYS A 141 17.45 23.48 -65.53
CA LYS A 141 16.72 23.05 -66.74
C LYS A 141 16.21 24.24 -67.56
N GLU A 142 15.84 25.33 -66.90
CA GLU A 142 15.43 26.56 -67.56
C GLU A 142 16.59 27.31 -68.20
N ALA A 143 17.76 27.33 -67.54
CA ALA A 143 19.00 27.86 -68.10
C ALA A 143 19.42 27.07 -69.35
N ASP A 144 19.44 25.74 -69.28
CA ASP A 144 19.77 24.87 -70.43
C ASP A 144 18.81 25.10 -71.61
N ARG A 145 17.50 25.23 -71.33
CA ARG A 145 16.50 25.51 -72.37
C ARG A 145 16.69 26.89 -73.01
N ALA A 146 16.96 27.91 -72.21
CA ALA A 146 17.19 29.26 -72.71
C ALA A 146 18.50 29.35 -73.52
N GLN A 147 19.53 28.61 -73.10
CA GLN A 147 20.80 28.49 -73.79
C GLN A 147 20.63 27.82 -75.16
N GLN A 148 19.94 26.67 -75.22
CA GLN A 148 19.62 25.99 -76.49
C GLN A 148 18.79 26.87 -77.44
N TYR A 149 17.85 27.66 -76.90
CA TYR A 149 17.06 28.60 -77.70
C TYR A 149 17.93 29.71 -78.28
N PHE A 150 18.82 30.30 -77.47
CA PHE A 150 19.79 31.28 -77.94
C PHE A 150 20.68 30.72 -79.05
N GLU A 151 21.28 29.54 -78.84
CA GLU A 151 22.13 28.87 -79.84
C GLU A 151 21.40 28.62 -81.16
N LYS A 152 20.11 28.23 -81.08
CA LYS A 152 19.27 28.04 -82.26
C LYS A 152 19.00 29.37 -82.99
N MET A 153 18.71 30.44 -82.26
CA MET A 153 18.47 31.77 -82.85
C MET A 153 19.73 32.34 -83.50
N ASP A 154 20.89 32.18 -82.85
CA ASP A 154 22.18 32.68 -83.34
C ASP A 154 22.64 31.95 -84.63
N ALA A 155 22.29 30.66 -84.76
CA ALA A 155 22.57 29.86 -85.94
C ALA A 155 21.59 30.10 -87.12
N ASP A 156 20.43 30.71 -86.89
CA ASP A 156 19.41 30.94 -87.93
C ASP A 156 19.67 32.24 -88.68
N ILE A 157 20.14 32.11 -89.92
CA ILE A 157 20.45 33.23 -90.83
C ILE A 157 19.24 34.14 -91.14
N ASN A 158 18.02 33.68 -90.85
CA ASN A 158 16.78 34.40 -91.11
C ASN A 158 16.29 35.22 -89.91
N VAL A 159 16.94 35.10 -88.74
CA VAL A 159 16.56 35.79 -87.51
C VAL A 159 17.30 37.13 -87.40
N THR A 160 16.64 38.15 -86.85
CA THR A 160 17.26 39.48 -86.72
C THR A 160 18.30 39.50 -85.60
N LYS A 161 19.32 40.34 -85.74
CA LYS A 161 20.33 40.57 -84.68
C LYS A 161 19.71 41.00 -83.34
N ALA A 162 18.59 41.73 -83.39
CA ALA A 162 17.87 42.16 -82.19
C ALA A 162 17.20 40.98 -81.46
N ASP A 163 16.63 40.03 -82.21
CA ASP A 163 16.02 38.82 -81.62
C ASP A 163 17.07 37.87 -81.03
N VAL A 164 18.23 37.75 -81.68
CA VAL A 164 19.39 37.01 -81.14
C VAL A 164 19.87 37.63 -79.83
N GLU A 165 20.06 38.96 -79.79
CA GLU A 165 20.51 39.64 -78.57
C GLU A 165 19.49 39.52 -77.43
N LYS A 166 18.18 39.58 -77.74
CA LYS A 166 17.13 39.32 -76.76
C LYS A 166 17.19 37.89 -76.21
N ALA A 167 17.41 36.89 -77.06
CA ALA A 167 17.57 35.50 -76.64
C ALA A 167 18.83 35.32 -75.77
N ARG A 168 19.93 36.00 -76.11
CA ARG A 168 21.18 36.00 -75.35
C ARG A 168 20.99 36.57 -73.94
N GLN A 169 20.34 37.73 -73.81
CA GLN A 169 20.05 38.34 -72.52
C GLN A 169 19.17 37.44 -71.65
N GLN A 170 18.17 36.78 -72.26
CA GLN A 170 17.32 35.83 -71.55
C GLN A 170 18.09 34.59 -71.07
N ALA A 171 19.02 34.06 -71.87
CA ALA A 171 19.89 32.94 -71.48
C ALA A 171 20.81 33.33 -70.33
N GLN A 172 21.47 34.49 -70.41
CA GLN A 172 22.33 35.01 -69.33
C GLN A 172 21.54 35.22 -68.03
N LEU A 173 20.33 35.77 -68.10
CA LEU A 173 19.46 35.94 -66.93
C LEU A 173 19.13 34.58 -66.27
N ARG A 174 18.75 33.56 -67.06
CA ARG A 174 18.46 32.22 -66.52
C ARG A 174 19.70 31.56 -65.93
N HIS A 175 20.87 31.76 -66.54
CA HIS A 175 22.13 31.26 -66.01
C HIS A 175 22.48 31.91 -64.66
N GLN A 176 22.24 33.22 -64.50
CA GLN A 176 22.42 33.89 -63.21
C GLN A 176 21.47 33.33 -62.15
N MET A 177 20.19 33.11 -62.48
CA MET A 177 19.22 32.50 -61.57
C MET A 177 19.62 31.08 -61.13
N ALA A 178 20.20 30.29 -62.05
CA ALA A 178 20.73 28.96 -61.74
C ALA A 178 21.94 29.03 -60.79
N GLU A 179 22.87 29.97 -60.97
CA GLU A 179 23.99 30.14 -60.04
C GLU A 179 23.53 30.66 -58.66
N ASP A 180 22.54 31.56 -58.61
CA ASP A 180 21.98 32.03 -57.33
C ASP A 180 21.30 30.88 -56.55
N SER A 181 20.50 30.06 -57.23
CA SER A 181 19.84 28.90 -56.61
C SER A 181 20.82 27.78 -56.23
N LYS A 182 21.93 27.63 -56.96
CA LYS A 182 23.05 26.73 -56.60
C LYS A 182 23.72 27.17 -55.29
N ALA A 183 23.99 28.46 -55.15
CA ALA A 183 24.58 29.02 -53.92
C ALA A 183 23.64 28.80 -52.72
N GLU A 184 22.34 29.04 -52.90
CA GLU A 184 21.31 28.79 -51.88
C GLU A 184 21.22 27.30 -51.49
N TYR A 185 21.20 26.40 -52.48
CA TYR A 185 21.21 24.96 -52.24
C TYR A 185 22.47 24.52 -51.49
N SER A 186 23.65 24.99 -51.92
CA SER A 186 24.93 24.67 -51.28
C SER A 186 24.97 25.12 -49.82
N SER A 187 24.52 26.34 -49.53
CA SER A 187 24.43 26.87 -48.16
C SER A 187 23.45 26.06 -47.30
N THR A 188 22.27 25.76 -47.84
CA THR A 188 21.24 24.96 -47.15
C THR A 188 21.73 23.54 -46.87
N LEU A 189 22.47 22.93 -47.80
CA LEU A 189 23.07 21.61 -47.64
C LEU A 189 24.12 21.57 -46.52
N GLN A 190 25.02 22.56 -46.47
CA GLN A 190 26.01 22.66 -45.39
C GLN A 190 25.33 22.80 -44.03
N LYS A 191 24.31 23.66 -43.94
CA LYS A 191 23.50 23.82 -42.74
C LYS A 191 22.82 22.51 -42.34
N PHE A 192 22.13 21.84 -43.27
CA PHE A 192 21.46 20.57 -42.99
C PHE A 192 22.42 19.50 -42.48
N ASN A 193 23.60 19.36 -43.09
CA ASN A 193 24.60 18.38 -42.66
C ASN A 193 25.08 18.66 -41.22
N SER A 194 25.26 19.93 -40.86
CA SER A 194 25.60 20.32 -39.48
C SER A 194 24.48 19.96 -38.50
N GLU A 195 23.23 20.33 -38.82
CA GLU A 195 22.05 20.04 -37.99
C GLU A 195 21.81 18.52 -37.85
N GLN A 196 22.03 17.75 -38.93
CA GLN A 196 21.93 16.30 -38.92
C GLN A 196 23.00 15.69 -38.00
N HIS A 197 24.23 16.18 -38.06
CA HIS A 197 25.30 15.74 -37.18
C HIS A 197 24.94 16.02 -35.72
N GLU A 198 24.52 17.24 -35.39
CA GLU A 198 24.11 17.60 -34.03
C GLU A 198 22.92 16.74 -33.54
N HIS A 199 21.94 16.51 -34.41
CA HIS A 199 20.79 15.67 -34.10
C HIS A 199 21.19 14.25 -33.65
N TYR A 200 22.00 13.54 -34.45
CA TYR A 200 22.33 12.14 -34.19
C TYR A 200 23.46 11.93 -33.19
N TYR A 201 24.39 12.88 -33.07
CA TYR A 201 25.57 12.75 -32.22
C TYR A 201 25.48 13.52 -30.90
N THR A 202 24.49 14.42 -30.75
CA THR A 202 24.30 15.20 -29.53
C THR A 202 22.87 15.10 -29.00
N HIS A 203 21.86 15.54 -29.76
CA HIS A 203 20.50 15.65 -29.23
C HIS A 203 19.86 14.30 -28.91
N ILE A 204 19.84 13.37 -29.86
CA ILE A 204 19.24 12.04 -29.65
C ILE A 204 19.92 11.26 -28.53
N PRO A 205 21.27 11.16 -28.48
CA PRO A 205 21.96 10.50 -27.37
C PRO A 205 21.60 11.10 -26.00
N ASN A 206 21.59 12.43 -25.88
CA ASN A 206 21.26 13.09 -24.61
C ASN A 206 19.81 12.84 -24.16
N ILE A 207 18.86 12.82 -25.10
CA ILE A 207 17.46 12.52 -24.79
C ILE A 207 17.31 11.06 -24.36
N PHE A 208 18.00 10.14 -25.04
CA PHE A 208 17.91 8.71 -24.73
C PHE A 208 18.58 8.38 -23.41
N GLN A 209 19.68 9.05 -23.09
CA GLN A 209 20.32 8.94 -21.79
C GLN A 209 19.36 9.33 -20.66
N LYS A 210 18.63 10.45 -20.81
CA LYS A 210 17.60 10.85 -19.83
C LYS A 210 16.48 9.81 -19.69
N ILE A 211 16.01 9.25 -20.80
CA ILE A 211 15.00 8.18 -20.79
C ILE A 211 15.54 6.93 -20.08
N GLN A 212 16.79 6.56 -20.34
CA GLN A 212 17.45 5.44 -19.70
C GLN A 212 17.59 5.65 -18.19
N GLU A 213 18.09 6.81 -17.75
CA GLU A 213 18.25 7.14 -16.33
C GLU A 213 16.90 7.19 -15.59
N MET A 214 15.86 7.72 -16.25
CA MET A 214 14.49 7.66 -15.74
C MET A 214 14.04 6.20 -15.56
N GLU A 215 14.31 5.36 -16.54
CA GLU A 215 13.89 3.95 -16.52
C GLU A 215 14.65 3.11 -15.49
N GLU A 216 15.96 3.30 -15.38
CA GLU A 216 16.80 2.66 -14.35
C GLU A 216 16.34 3.05 -12.95
N ARG A 217 16.04 4.35 -12.71
CA ARG A 217 15.45 4.79 -11.44
C ARG A 217 14.12 4.12 -11.15
N ARG A 218 13.26 3.95 -12.15
CA ARG A 218 11.97 3.24 -12.01
C ARG A 218 12.19 1.77 -11.61
N ILE A 219 13.16 1.09 -12.23
CA ILE A 219 13.52 -0.30 -11.93
C ILE A 219 14.07 -0.45 -10.50
N VAL A 220 14.95 0.46 -10.08
CA VAL A 220 15.47 0.47 -8.70
C VAL A 220 14.33 0.69 -7.71
N ARG A 221 13.45 1.67 -7.96
CA ARG A 221 12.37 2.05 -7.06
C ARG A 221 11.37 0.91 -6.79
N ILE A 222 11.03 0.11 -7.82
CA ILE A 222 10.17 -1.05 -7.62
C ILE A 222 10.87 -2.13 -6.78
N GLY A 223 12.18 -2.35 -7.00
CA GLY A 223 12.98 -3.29 -6.21
C GLY A 223 13.07 -2.90 -4.73
N GLU A 224 13.33 -1.63 -4.45
CA GLU A 224 13.31 -1.08 -3.08
C GLU A 224 11.95 -1.27 -2.40
N SER A 225 10.87 -1.03 -3.13
CA SER A 225 9.51 -1.18 -2.59
C SER A 225 9.18 -2.64 -2.25
N MET A 226 9.67 -3.59 -3.06
CA MET A 226 9.55 -5.03 -2.77
C MET A 226 10.36 -5.43 -1.53
N LYS A 227 11.52 -4.80 -1.31
CA LYS A 227 12.30 -5.00 -0.08
C LYS A 227 11.53 -4.46 1.14
N THR A 228 11.02 -3.23 1.06
CA THR A 228 10.19 -2.64 2.12
C THR A 228 8.97 -3.50 2.42
N PHE A 229 8.31 -4.06 1.40
CA PHE A 229 7.18 -4.98 1.56
C PHE A 229 7.52 -6.16 2.49
N ALA A 230 8.65 -6.81 2.26
CA ALA A 230 9.09 -7.92 3.12
C ALA A 230 9.57 -7.47 4.51
N GLU A 231 10.11 -6.25 4.63
CA GLU A 231 10.57 -5.70 5.91
C GLU A 231 9.41 -5.33 6.83
N VAL A 232 8.31 -4.80 6.29
CA VAL A 232 7.09 -4.50 7.06
C VAL A 232 6.55 -5.75 7.77
N ASP A 233 6.46 -6.88 7.06
CA ASP A 233 6.04 -8.15 7.67
C ASP A 233 7.06 -8.63 8.73
N ARG A 234 8.36 -8.47 8.46
CA ARG A 234 9.42 -8.93 9.38
C ARG A 234 9.44 -8.14 10.70
N GLN A 235 9.09 -6.86 10.67
CA GLN A 235 9.13 -5.97 11.84
C GLN A 235 8.15 -6.38 12.94
N VAL A 236 7.02 -7.02 12.60
CA VAL A 236 6.02 -7.44 13.59
C VAL A 236 6.31 -8.79 14.24
N ILE A 237 7.17 -9.62 13.63
CA ILE A 237 7.49 -10.97 14.11
C ILE A 237 7.88 -11.00 15.60
N PRO A 238 8.75 -10.11 16.12
CA PRO A 238 9.13 -10.14 17.53
C PRO A 238 7.95 -9.90 18.48
N ILE A 239 7.01 -9.02 18.10
CA ILE A 239 5.86 -8.70 18.95
C ILE A 239 4.83 -9.83 18.88
N ILE A 240 4.62 -10.41 17.69
CA ILE A 240 3.81 -11.62 17.53
C ILE A 240 4.39 -12.75 18.40
N GLY A 241 5.71 -12.96 18.37
CA GLY A 241 6.39 -13.93 19.22
C GLY A 241 6.09 -13.70 20.70
N LYS A 242 6.20 -12.45 21.16
CA LYS A 242 5.85 -12.08 22.54
C LYS A 242 4.40 -12.41 22.90
N CYS A 243 3.43 -12.16 22.02
CA CYS A 243 2.03 -12.52 22.28
C CYS A 243 1.86 -14.04 22.46
N LEU A 244 2.54 -14.85 21.64
CA LEU A 244 2.51 -16.31 21.75
C LEU A 244 3.18 -16.80 23.05
N ASP A 245 4.28 -16.17 23.45
CA ASP A 245 4.98 -16.48 24.70
C ASP A 245 4.12 -16.17 25.93
N GLU A 246 3.42 -15.02 25.95
CA GLU A 246 2.54 -14.66 27.07
C GLU A 246 1.26 -15.52 27.12
N ILE A 247 0.74 -16.00 25.98
CA ILE A 247 -0.32 -17.03 25.96
C ILE A 247 0.17 -18.32 26.62
N THR A 248 1.37 -18.79 26.26
CA THR A 248 1.98 -20.00 26.84
C THR A 248 2.11 -19.86 28.35
N LYS A 249 2.66 -18.74 28.80
CA LYS A 249 2.82 -18.42 30.23
C LYS A 249 1.48 -18.30 30.97
N ALA A 250 0.44 -17.74 30.33
CA ALA A 250 -0.89 -17.70 30.89
C ALA A 250 -1.43 -19.12 31.12
N ALA A 251 -1.25 -20.03 30.17
CA ALA A 251 -1.64 -21.43 30.30
C ALA A 251 -0.86 -22.16 31.42
N GLU A 252 0.45 -21.91 31.53
CA GLU A 252 1.30 -22.47 32.60
C GLU A 252 0.93 -21.94 34.00
N SER A 253 0.25 -20.80 34.08
CA SER A 253 -0.21 -20.22 35.36
C SER A 253 -1.51 -20.83 35.92
N VAL A 254 -2.14 -21.75 35.19
CA VAL A 254 -3.36 -22.43 35.63
C VAL A 254 -3.04 -23.41 36.76
N ASP A 255 -3.69 -23.24 37.91
CA ASP A 255 -3.49 -24.07 39.10
C ASP A 255 -4.82 -24.69 39.55
N HIS A 256 -4.98 -25.97 39.22
CA HIS A 256 -6.17 -26.74 39.54
C HIS A 256 -6.39 -26.94 41.05
N LYS A 257 -5.32 -26.97 41.85
CA LYS A 257 -5.42 -27.12 43.32
C LYS A 257 -5.89 -25.81 43.94
N ASN A 258 -5.30 -24.70 43.51
CA ASN A 258 -5.72 -23.38 43.97
C ASN A 258 -7.16 -23.08 43.57
N ASP A 259 -7.56 -23.37 42.32
CA ASP A 259 -8.96 -23.20 41.88
C ASP A 259 -9.93 -24.03 42.73
N SER A 260 -9.58 -25.30 43.03
CA SER A 260 -10.41 -26.16 43.90
C SER A 260 -10.54 -25.61 45.32
N GLN A 261 -9.44 -25.10 45.88
CA GLN A 261 -9.44 -24.49 47.21
C GLN A 261 -10.31 -23.23 47.25
N MET A 262 -10.23 -22.38 46.22
CA MET A 262 -11.07 -21.19 46.08
C MET A 262 -12.57 -21.55 46.03
N VAL A 263 -12.94 -22.65 45.36
CA VAL A 263 -14.32 -23.15 45.35
C VAL A 263 -14.75 -23.58 46.76
N ILE A 264 -13.92 -24.36 47.46
CA ILE A 264 -14.20 -24.77 48.85
C ILE A 264 -14.42 -23.53 49.72
N GLU A 265 -13.57 -22.51 49.61
CA GLU A 265 -13.69 -21.30 50.42
C GLU A 265 -14.92 -20.45 50.08
N ALA A 266 -15.36 -20.46 48.83
CA ALA A 266 -16.53 -19.74 48.38
C ALA A 266 -17.84 -20.38 48.87
N PHE A 267 -17.90 -21.71 48.85
CA PHE A 267 -19.12 -22.47 49.12
C PHE A 267 -19.13 -23.19 50.48
N LYS A 268 -18.02 -23.18 51.23
CA LYS A 268 -17.99 -23.71 52.60
C LYS A 268 -19.09 -23.02 53.40
N SER A 269 -20.03 -23.82 53.84
CA SER A 269 -21.28 -23.35 54.39
C SER A 269 -21.21 -23.20 55.91
N GLY A 270 -20.13 -23.71 56.52
CA GLY A 270 -19.89 -23.71 57.97
C GLY A 270 -20.80 -24.68 58.73
N PHE A 271 -21.58 -25.50 58.05
CA PHE A 271 -22.38 -26.55 58.68
C PHE A 271 -21.50 -27.76 58.98
N GLU A 272 -21.62 -28.26 60.21
CA GLU A 272 -21.14 -29.59 60.54
C GLU A 272 -22.17 -30.64 60.08
N PRO A 273 -21.72 -31.83 59.65
CA PRO A 273 -22.63 -32.95 59.39
C PRO A 273 -23.50 -33.23 60.62
N PRO A 274 -24.79 -33.56 60.46
CA PRO A 274 -25.63 -33.93 61.59
C PRO A 274 -25.03 -35.14 62.33
N GLY A 275 -24.94 -35.04 63.65
CA GLY A 275 -24.56 -36.16 64.52
C GLY A 275 -25.68 -37.20 64.62
N ASP A 276 -25.43 -38.26 65.39
CA ASP A 276 -26.40 -39.31 65.64
C ASP A 276 -27.70 -38.74 66.23
N VAL A 277 -28.84 -39.31 65.83
CA VAL A 277 -30.15 -38.90 66.36
C VAL A 277 -30.31 -39.50 67.75
N ASP A 278 -30.48 -38.63 68.75
CA ASP A 278 -30.72 -39.06 70.13
C ASP A 278 -32.01 -39.90 70.25
N PHE A 279 -31.97 -40.92 71.10
CA PHE A 279 -33.15 -41.70 71.45
C PHE A 279 -34.09 -40.89 72.36
N GLU A 280 -35.31 -40.63 71.89
CA GLU A 280 -36.36 -39.99 72.69
C GLU A 280 -37.09 -41.04 73.56
N ASP A 281 -36.69 -41.16 74.83
CA ASP A 281 -37.35 -42.02 75.81
C ASP A 281 -38.62 -41.38 76.38
N PHE A 282 -39.79 -41.78 75.86
CA PHE A 282 -41.10 -41.30 76.32
C PHE A 282 -41.59 -41.94 77.62
N THR A 283 -40.84 -42.87 78.23
CA THR A 283 -41.24 -43.55 79.47
C THR A 283 -40.88 -42.78 80.74
N GLN A 284 -40.12 -41.68 80.63
CA GLN A 284 -39.80 -40.78 81.74
C GLN A 284 -40.74 -39.56 81.79
N PRO A 285 -41.20 -39.11 82.97
CA PRO A 285 -42.02 -37.89 83.07
C PRO A 285 -41.20 -36.69 82.59
N MET A 286 -41.71 -35.98 81.57
CA MET A 286 -41.07 -34.82 80.91
C MET A 286 -40.49 -33.84 81.95
N LYS A 287 -39.17 -33.86 82.15
CA LYS A 287 -38.46 -32.71 82.72
C LYS A 287 -38.30 -31.68 81.60
N ARG A 288 -39.06 -30.60 81.67
CA ARG A 288 -38.88 -29.41 80.83
C ARG A 288 -37.48 -28.84 81.07
N THR A 289 -36.50 -29.24 80.28
CA THR A 289 -35.29 -28.47 80.08
C THR A 289 -35.62 -27.35 79.10
N VAL A 290 -35.35 -26.11 79.54
CA VAL A 290 -35.62 -24.90 78.77
C VAL A 290 -34.75 -24.91 77.52
N SER A 291 -35.36 -25.13 76.37
CA SER A 291 -34.80 -24.78 75.09
C SER A 291 -34.59 -23.25 75.04
N GLU A 292 -33.34 -22.79 74.93
CA GLU A 292 -32.99 -21.38 74.66
C GLU A 292 -33.36 -20.97 73.21
N SER A 293 -34.64 -21.13 72.87
CA SER A 293 -35.23 -20.60 71.66
C SER A 293 -36.50 -19.84 72.02
N SER A 294 -36.34 -18.75 72.77
CA SER A 294 -37.39 -17.75 72.95
C SER A 294 -36.90 -16.41 72.38
N LEU A 295 -37.55 -16.00 71.30
CA LEU A 295 -37.51 -14.65 70.77
C LEU A 295 -38.10 -13.70 71.82
N SER A 296 -37.29 -12.80 72.38
CA SER A 296 -37.79 -11.61 73.06
C SER A 296 -37.23 -10.35 72.39
N ASN A 297 -38.15 -9.56 71.85
CA ASN A 297 -37.90 -8.17 71.48
C ASN A 297 -37.78 -7.35 72.78
N SER A 298 -36.72 -6.55 72.92
CA SER A 298 -36.70 -5.40 73.82
C SER A 298 -35.77 -4.32 73.25
N ARG A 299 -36.33 -3.11 73.12
CA ARG A 299 -35.67 -1.89 72.66
C ARG A 299 -34.69 -1.37 73.72
N GLY A 300 -33.52 -0.90 73.28
CA GLY A 300 -32.56 -0.16 74.11
C GLY A 300 -31.35 0.28 73.27
N ASP A 301 -31.14 1.59 73.22
CA ASP A 301 -30.17 2.34 72.43
C ASP A 301 -28.75 2.32 73.06
N GLY A 302 -27.67 2.42 72.27
CA GLY A 302 -26.30 2.66 72.78
C GLY A 302 -25.11 1.94 72.12
N LYS A 303 -24.46 2.62 71.18
CA LYS A 303 -23.07 2.55 70.62
C LYS A 303 -22.05 1.45 71.03
N SER A 304 -21.39 0.96 69.96
CA SER A 304 -19.93 0.77 69.69
C SER A 304 -19.29 -0.64 69.61
N GLU A 305 -18.61 -0.83 68.47
CA GLU A 305 -17.61 -1.83 68.01
C GLU A 305 -17.99 -3.30 67.70
N PRO A 306 -17.68 -3.83 66.49
CA PRO A 306 -17.78 -5.25 66.19
C PRO A 306 -16.46 -5.98 66.48
N LYS A 307 -16.39 -6.68 67.61
CA LYS A 307 -15.50 -7.85 67.75
C LYS A 307 -16.17 -9.05 67.09
N PHE A 308 -15.59 -9.57 66.01
CA PHE A 308 -15.97 -10.84 65.42
C PHE A 308 -15.63 -11.99 66.37
N SER A 309 -16.55 -12.33 67.28
CA SER A 309 -16.54 -13.61 67.98
C SER A 309 -17.52 -14.55 67.29
N SER A 310 -16.93 -15.58 66.68
CA SER A 310 -17.60 -16.77 66.17
C SER A 310 -18.43 -17.41 67.29
N LYS A 311 -19.76 -17.22 67.25
CA LYS A 311 -20.72 -18.17 67.78
C LYS A 311 -21.63 -18.57 66.64
N SER A 312 -21.22 -19.63 65.95
CA SER A 312 -22.01 -20.40 65.00
C SER A 312 -23.31 -20.84 65.68
N LYS A 313 -24.35 -20.03 65.56
CA LYS A 313 -25.73 -20.50 65.71
C LYS A 313 -25.88 -21.67 64.76
N GLY A 314 -26.08 -22.88 65.31
CA GLY A 314 -26.28 -24.11 64.55
C GLY A 314 -27.42 -23.92 63.57
N LYS A 315 -27.08 -23.62 62.32
CA LYS A 315 -28.04 -23.61 61.23
C LYS A 315 -28.38 -25.08 60.98
N LEU A 316 -29.67 -25.40 60.92
CA LEU A 316 -30.14 -26.75 60.63
C LEU A 316 -29.82 -27.12 59.17
N TRP A 317 -29.44 -28.37 58.92
CA TRP A 317 -29.10 -28.83 57.58
C TRP A 317 -30.32 -28.73 56.62
N PRO A 318 -30.18 -28.23 55.38
CA PRO A 318 -31.32 -27.83 54.53
C PRO A 318 -32.31 -28.94 54.16
N PHE A 319 -31.88 -30.21 54.20
CA PHE A 319 -32.69 -31.35 53.76
C PHE A 319 -33.55 -31.95 54.87
N ILE A 320 -33.35 -31.57 56.14
CA ILE A 320 -34.15 -32.05 57.26
C ILE A 320 -35.24 -31.02 57.57
N LYS A 321 -36.10 -30.75 56.59
CA LYS A 321 -37.44 -30.23 56.91
C LYS A 321 -38.24 -31.41 57.45
N LYS A 322 -38.58 -31.37 58.75
CA LYS A 322 -39.52 -32.31 59.35
C LYS A 322 -40.80 -32.35 58.50
N ASN A 323 -41.04 -33.47 57.83
CA ASN A 323 -42.37 -33.80 57.32
C ASN A 323 -43.28 -33.88 58.55
N LYS A 324 -44.15 -32.88 58.71
CA LYS A 324 -45.31 -33.02 59.60
C LYS A 324 -46.28 -33.96 58.90
N VAL A 325 -46.21 -35.25 59.25
CA VAL A 325 -47.33 -36.17 59.08
C VAL A 325 -48.13 -36.11 60.37
N LEU A 326 -49.25 -35.39 60.32
CA LEU A 326 -50.58 -35.76 60.82
C LEU A 326 -51.54 -34.61 60.49
#